data_AF-A0A952SF36-F1
#
_entry.id   AF-A0A952SF36-F1
#
_cell.length_a   1.000
_cell.length_b   1.000
_cell.length_c   1.000
_cell.angle_alpha   90.00
_cell.angle_beta   90.00
_cell.angle_gamma   90.00
#
_symmetry.space_group_name_H-M   'P 1'
#
loop_
_entity.id
_entity.type
_entity.pdbx_description
1 polymer ?
#
loop_
_entity_poly.entity_id
_entity_poly.type
_entity_poly.pdbx_seq_one_letter_code
_entity_poly.pdbx_strand_id
1 'polypeptide(L)'
;MARGNTSKRQRPSAPTQRKQAHGKAHCLRILRQLSAYIDDELSGDICDEIRRHLGACPNCETFVTSLRQTVSLCRHSPSPTLSAASRALMRKKILETTGTR
;
A
#
# COMPACT_ATOMS: atom_id res chain seq x y z
N MET A 1 24.32 15.05 -47.18
CA MET A 1 24.77 15.34 -45.80
C MET A 1 23.65 16.04 -45.05
N ALA A 2 22.85 15.36 -44.24
CA ALA A 2 21.86 16.00 -43.37
C ALA A 2 21.79 15.21 -42.05
N ARG A 3 22.10 15.90 -40.95
CA ARG A 3 22.39 15.33 -39.63
C ARG A 3 21.08 15.07 -38.88
N GLY A 4 20.86 13.82 -38.47
CA GLY A 4 19.77 13.46 -37.55
C GLY A 4 20.06 13.96 -36.14
N ASN A 5 19.20 14.82 -35.61
CA ASN A 5 19.27 15.33 -34.25
C ASN A 5 18.49 14.38 -33.32
N THR A 6 19.19 13.53 -32.57
CA THR A 6 18.57 12.68 -31.55
C THR A 6 18.34 13.48 -30.28
N SER A 7 17.08 13.92 -30.10
CA SER A 7 16.57 14.52 -28.87
C SER A 7 16.90 13.66 -27.64
N LYS A 8 17.91 14.07 -26.89
CA LYS A 8 18.15 13.64 -25.50
C LYS A 8 16.89 13.93 -24.68
N ARG A 9 16.11 12.89 -24.36
CA ARG A 9 15.04 12.95 -23.35
C ARG A 9 15.67 13.24 -22.00
N GLN A 10 15.66 14.51 -21.60
CA GLN A 10 16.00 14.94 -20.25
C GLN A 10 14.78 14.70 -19.36
N ARG A 11 14.89 13.81 -18.36
CA ARG A 11 13.91 13.68 -17.27
C ARG A 11 14.14 14.85 -16.30
N PRO A 12 13.16 15.72 -16.05
CA PRO A 12 13.32 16.74 -15.02
C PRO A 12 12.97 16.20 -13.62
N SER A 13 13.78 16.66 -12.67
CA SER A 13 13.52 17.02 -11.26
C SER A 13 13.14 15.94 -10.24
N ALA A 14 14.07 15.65 -9.32
CA ALA A 14 13.75 15.24 -7.94
C ALA A 14 13.70 16.50 -7.06
N PRO A 15 12.65 16.73 -6.25
CA PRO A 15 12.57 17.89 -5.38
C PRO A 15 13.47 17.70 -4.16
N THR A 16 14.24 18.76 -3.93
CA THR A 16 15.11 19.11 -2.83
C THR A 16 14.69 18.53 -1.48
N GLN A 17 15.51 17.60 -0.99
CA GLN A 17 15.44 17.00 0.35
C GLN A 17 15.63 18.10 1.42
N ARG A 18 14.53 18.69 1.90
CA ARG A 18 14.53 19.44 3.18
C ARG A 18 15.03 18.46 4.25
N LYS A 19 16.10 18.83 4.94
CA LYS A 19 16.77 18.00 5.96
C LYS A 19 15.73 17.51 6.96
N GLN A 20 15.34 16.24 6.83
CA GLN A 20 14.44 15.56 7.75
C GLN A 20 15.13 15.55 9.12
N ALA A 21 14.53 16.16 10.14
CA ALA A 21 15.09 16.21 11.49
C ALA A 21 15.00 14.85 12.23
N HIS A 22 14.60 13.77 11.54
CA HIS A 22 14.49 12.42 12.06
C HIS A 22 15.30 11.44 11.20
N GLY A 23 15.90 10.44 11.84
CA GLY A 23 16.70 9.43 11.15
C GLY A 23 15.86 8.47 10.30
N LYS A 24 16.52 7.82 9.33
CA LYS A 24 15.94 6.77 8.47
C LYS A 24 15.25 5.65 9.27
N ALA A 25 15.78 5.30 10.44
CA ALA A 25 15.20 4.30 11.32
C ALA A 25 13.78 4.67 11.79
N HIS A 26 13.51 5.96 11.97
CA HIS A 26 12.18 6.46 12.32
C HIS A 26 11.21 6.22 11.16
N CYS A 27 11.57 6.59 9.92
CA CYS A 27 10.76 6.30 8.74
C CYS A 27 10.45 4.80 8.63
N LEU A 28 11.47 3.94 8.78
CA LEU A 28 11.29 2.49 8.69
C LEU A 28 10.38 1.91 9.78
N ARG A 29 10.35 2.51 10.97
CA ARG A 29 9.40 2.14 12.02
C ARG A 29 7.97 2.49 11.62
N ILE A 30 7.74 3.70 11.13
CA ILE A 30 6.42 4.14 10.64
C ILE A 30 5.96 3.27 9.48
N LEU A 31 6.83 3.02 8.49
CA LEU A 31 6.52 2.20 7.32
C LEU A 31 6.08 0.78 7.70
N ARG A 32 6.64 0.19 8.77
CA ARG A 32 6.23 -1.14 9.26
C ARG A 32 4.82 -1.16 9.85
N GLN A 33 4.33 -0.04 10.34
CA GLN A 33 2.98 0.08 10.94
C GLN A 33 1.93 0.53 9.91
N LEU A 34 2.33 0.90 8.69
CA LEU A 34 1.41 1.49 7.72
C LEU A 34 0.32 0.54 7.21
N SER A 35 0.56 -0.77 7.15
CA SER A 35 -0.49 -1.71 6.73
C SER A 35 -1.66 -1.67 7.72
N ALA A 36 -1.37 -1.94 8.99
CA ALA A 36 -2.34 -1.87 10.08
C ALA A 36 -2.99 -0.48 10.20
N TYR A 37 -2.24 0.60 9.91
CA TYR A 37 -2.80 1.95 9.85
C TYR A 37 -3.83 2.17 8.72
N ILE A 38 -3.63 1.54 7.56
CA ILE A 38 -4.55 1.67 6.41
C ILE A 38 -5.79 0.78 6.58
N ASP A 39 -5.64 -0.32 7.31
CA ASP A 39 -6.71 -1.27 7.62
C ASP A 39 -7.46 -0.93 8.94
N ASP A 40 -7.11 0.19 9.58
CA ASP A 40 -7.74 0.71 10.81
C ASP A 40 -7.59 -0.22 12.04
N GLU A 41 -6.48 -0.97 12.10
CA GLU A 41 -6.20 -1.97 13.14
C GLU A 41 -5.29 -1.45 14.27
N LEU A 42 -4.94 -0.16 14.25
CA LEU A 42 -4.04 0.45 15.24
C LEU A 42 -4.79 1.23 16.32
N SER A 43 -4.23 1.26 17.52
CA SER A 43 -4.68 2.14 18.60
C SER A 43 -4.52 3.62 18.24
N GLY A 44 -5.41 4.48 18.77
CA GLY A 44 -5.43 5.92 18.51
C GLY A 44 -4.07 6.62 18.68
N ASP A 45 -3.33 6.30 19.75
CA ASP A 45 -2.03 6.91 20.04
C ASP A 45 -0.99 6.67 18.92
N ILE A 46 -1.00 5.48 18.32
CA ILE A 46 -0.08 5.12 17.24
C ILE A 46 -0.52 5.81 15.94
N CYS A 47 -1.83 5.89 15.70
CA CYS A 47 -2.37 6.64 14.56
C CYS A 47 -1.96 8.12 14.61
N ASP A 48 -1.97 8.75 15.78
CA ASP A 48 -1.51 10.13 15.96
C ASP A 48 -0.02 10.30 15.71
N GLU A 49 0.79 9.37 16.18
CA GLU A 49 2.23 9.40 15.91
C GLU A 49 2.53 9.30 14.40
N ILE A 50 1.84 8.39 13.70
CA ILE A 50 1.95 8.23 12.25
C ILE A 50 1.51 9.52 11.55
N ARG A 51 0.35 10.08 11.89
CA ARG A 51 -0.13 11.35 11.32
C ARG A 51 0.88 12.48 11.49
N ARG A 52 1.46 12.62 12.68
CA ARG A 52 2.49 13.64 12.95
C ARG A 52 3.72 13.44 12.08
N HIS A 53 4.16 12.20 11.89
CA HIS A 53 5.30 11.91 11.02
C HIS A 53 5.01 12.22 9.56
N LEU A 54 3.82 11.87 9.05
CA LEU A 54 3.43 12.15 7.67
C LEU A 54 3.39 13.66 7.39
N GLY A 55 2.90 14.48 8.33
CA GLY A 55 2.93 15.94 8.20
C GLY A 55 4.34 16.55 8.25
N ALA A 56 5.31 15.86 8.83
CA ALA A 56 6.70 16.31 8.93
C ALA A 56 7.61 15.76 7.81
N CYS A 57 7.18 14.70 7.10
CA CYS A 57 8.01 13.94 6.17
C CYS A 57 7.36 13.80 4.79
N PRO A 58 7.65 14.71 3.82
CA PRO A 58 7.12 14.62 2.46
C PRO A 58 7.37 13.29 1.74
N ASN A 59 8.48 12.61 2.04
CA ASN A 59 8.78 11.31 1.45
C ASN A 59 7.81 10.23 1.93
N CYS A 60 7.55 10.18 3.24
CA CYS A 60 6.60 9.23 3.81
C CYS A 60 5.15 9.57 3.44
N GLU A 61 4.81 10.86 3.35
CA GLU A 61 3.51 11.32 2.85
C GLU A 61 3.26 10.83 1.42
N THR A 62 4.23 11.03 0.51
CA THR A 62 4.15 10.56 -0.88
C THR A 62 3.98 9.05 -0.93
N PHE A 63 4.76 8.31 -0.13
CA PHE A 63 4.67 6.85 -0.06
C PHE A 63 3.28 6.40 0.41
N VAL A 64 2.76 6.94 1.52
CA VAL A 64 1.43 6.60 2.04
C VAL A 64 0.35 6.89 1.02
N THR A 65 0.44 8.01 0.32
CA THR A 65 -0.50 8.36 -0.74
C THR A 65 -0.54 7.28 -1.84
N SER A 66 0.64 6.88 -2.34
CA SER A 66 0.74 5.81 -3.34
C SER A 66 0.20 4.47 -2.83
N LEU A 67 0.50 4.11 -1.57
CA LEU A 67 0.03 2.88 -0.97
C LEU A 67 -1.50 2.86 -0.82
N ARG A 68 -2.12 3.96 -0.39
CA ARG A 68 -3.58 4.10 -0.31
C ARG A 68 -4.24 3.95 -1.68
N GLN A 69 -3.63 4.48 -2.73
CA GLN A 69 -4.10 4.28 -4.10
C GLN A 69 -4.03 2.81 -4.50
N THR A 70 -2.91 2.13 -4.24
CA THR A 70 -2.77 0.68 -4.50
C THR A 70 -3.82 -0.12 -3.75
N VAL A 71 -4.03 0.14 -2.45
CA VAL A 71 -5.05 -0.55 -1.65
C VAL A 71 -6.45 -0.30 -2.19
N SER A 72 -6.76 0.93 -2.60
CA SER A 72 -8.03 1.26 -3.24
C SER A 72 -8.22 0.44 -4.53
N LEU A 73 -7.22 0.36 -5.40
CA LEU A 73 -7.28 -0.44 -6.63
C LEU A 73 -7.51 -1.92 -6.31
N CYS A 74 -6.83 -2.46 -5.29
CA CYS A 74 -7.04 -3.85 -4.86
C CYS A 74 -8.46 -4.09 -4.34
N ARG A 75 -9.02 -3.17 -3.55
CA ARG A 75 -10.39 -3.28 -3.00
C ARG A 75 -11.47 -3.21 -4.08
N HIS A 76 -11.25 -2.44 -5.14
CA HIS A 76 -12.18 -2.34 -6.28
C HIS A 76 -11.95 -3.39 -7.37
N SER A 77 -10.89 -4.20 -7.25
CA SER A 77 -10.64 -5.28 -8.19
C SER A 77 -11.71 -6.36 -8.02
N PRO A 78 -12.34 -6.83 -9.12
CA PRO A 78 -13.31 -7.91 -9.02
C PRO A 78 -12.65 -9.13 -8.39
N SER A 79 -13.24 -9.64 -7.32
CA SER A 79 -12.79 -10.91 -6.74
C SER A 79 -12.96 -12.01 -7.79
N PRO A 80 -11.96 -12.90 -7.97
CA PRO A 80 -12.10 -14.01 -8.88
C PRO A 80 -13.31 -14.84 -8.48
N THR A 81 -14.30 -14.95 -9.37
CA THR A 81 -15.49 -15.72 -9.09
C THR A 81 -15.12 -17.20 -9.06
N LEU A 82 -15.42 -17.88 -7.96
CA LEU A 82 -15.26 -19.32 -7.90
C LEU A 82 -16.12 -20.00 -8.99
N SER A 83 -15.63 -21.09 -9.57
CA SER A 83 -16.44 -21.90 -10.46
C SER A 83 -17.61 -22.54 -9.68
N ALA A 84 -18.69 -22.91 -10.37
CA ALA A 84 -19.81 -23.61 -9.75
C ALA A 84 -19.36 -24.94 -9.10
N ALA A 85 -18.42 -25.66 -9.74
CA ALA A 85 -17.85 -26.90 -9.23
C ALA A 85 -17.07 -26.68 -7.91
N SER A 86 -16.21 -25.66 -7.85
CA SER A 86 -15.45 -25.33 -6.64
C SER A 86 -16.37 -24.95 -5.47
N ARG A 87 -17.44 -24.19 -5.74
CA ARG A 87 -18.46 -23.85 -4.73
C ARG A 87 -19.19 -25.10 -4.22
N ALA A 88 -19.59 -26.00 -5.11
CA ALA A 88 -20.27 -27.24 -4.74
C ALA A 88 -19.37 -28.14 -3.88
N LEU A 89 -18.09 -28.28 -4.25
CA LEU A 89 -17.11 -29.05 -3.50
C LEU A 89 -16.89 -28.49 -2.08
N MET A 90 -16.71 -27.17 -1.95
CA MET A 90 -16.54 -26.52 -0.64
C MET A 90 -17.76 -26.74 0.25
N ARG A 91 -18.97 -26.56 -0.29
CA ARG A 91 -20.22 -26.81 0.45
C ARG A 91 -20.31 -28.25 0.95
N LYS A 92 -20.03 -29.22 0.08
CA LYS A 92 -20.01 -30.64 0.45
C LYS A 92 -19.05 -30.88 1.62
N LYS A 93 -17.80 -30.39 1.51
CA LYS A 93 -16.80 -30.56 2.57
C LYS A 93 -17.22 -29.94 3.89
N ILE A 94 -17.81 -28.74 3.88
CA ILE A 94 -18.30 -28.08 5.10
C ILE A 94 -19.41 -28.90 5.76
N LEU A 95 -20.33 -29.47 4.99
CA LEU A 95 -21.40 -30.31 5.53
C LEU A 95 -20.86 -31.63 6.11
N GLU A 96 -19.88 -32.25 5.46
CA GLU A 96 -19.22 -33.47 5.96
C GLU A 96 -18.52 -33.21 7.31
N THR A 97 -17.86 -32.06 7.47
CA THR A 97 -17.15 -31.71 8.72
C THR A 97 -18.05 -31.15 9.82
N THR A 98 -19.23 -30.61 9.48
CA THR A 98 -20.17 -30.06 10.47
C THR A 98 -21.24 -31.06 10.92
N GLY A 99 -21.48 -32.12 10.14
CA GLY A 99 -22.43 -33.20 10.45
C GLY A 99 -21.87 -34.32 11.32
N THR A 100 -20.61 -34.25 11.76
CA THR A 100 -20.01 -35.21 12.69
C THR A 100 -20.00 -34.63 14.11
N ARG A 101 -21.14 -34.72 14.80
CA ARG A 101 -21.19 -34.61 16.26
C ARG A 101 -22.34 -35.42 16.83
#